data_AF-A0A6L7GTG0-F1
#
_entry.id   AF-A0A6L7GTG0-F1
#
_cell.length_a   1.000
_cell.length_b   1.000
_cell.length_c   1.000
_cell.angle_alpha   90.00
_cell.angle_beta   90.00
_cell.angle_gamma   90.00
#
_symmetry.space_group_name_H-M   'P 1'
#
loop_
_entity.id
_entity.type
_entity.pdbx_description
1 polymer ?
#
loop_
_entity_poly.entity_id
_entity_poly.type
_entity_poly.pdbx_seq_one_letter_code
_entity_poly.pdbx_strand_id
1 'polypeptide(L)'
;MAGTVAALAVGVVMLAGCGHDEANGTPASAQESEKVMPTTAWELIDHIAANPPDTTTKAEQLTGQDSYAVTDYRFETESVDLSPELSQVKVMMGLNEDGWTFTAIDFTPNECITEDDVAHRYGQLGDGYVMPPGPNATYSRSLPPPSWGSLRVMFSADSKCLVGLSMEPTS
;
A
#
# COMPACT_ATOMS: atom_id res chain seq x y z
N MET A 1 32.28 34.81 -41.51
CA MET A 1 32.65 33.92 -42.64
C MET A 1 31.92 32.60 -42.44
N ALA A 2 31.24 32.11 -43.49
CA ALA A 2 30.67 30.76 -43.70
C ALA A 2 29.80 30.19 -42.55
N GLY A 3 28.49 29.95 -42.66
CA GLY A 3 27.69 29.51 -43.81
C GLY A 3 27.98 28.05 -44.13
N THR A 4 27.06 27.12 -43.83
CA THR A 4 26.67 25.97 -44.69
C THR A 4 25.45 25.25 -44.09
N VAL A 5 24.51 24.92 -44.97
CA VAL A 5 23.23 24.23 -44.82
C VAL A 5 23.37 22.78 -45.35
N ALA A 6 22.40 21.93 -45.03
CA ALA A 6 22.01 20.70 -45.75
C ALA A 6 22.66 19.39 -45.24
N ALA A 7 22.06 18.20 -45.38
CA ALA A 7 20.94 17.78 -46.20
C ALA A 7 20.29 16.49 -45.62
N LEU A 8 19.05 16.26 -46.04
CA LEU A 8 18.31 15.00 -46.00
C LEU A 8 19.10 13.80 -46.54
N ALA A 9 18.87 12.62 -45.96
CA ALA A 9 19.00 11.35 -46.68
C ALA A 9 17.75 10.50 -46.44
N VAL A 10 16.99 10.36 -47.52
CA VAL A 10 15.90 9.41 -47.70
C VAL A 10 16.51 8.01 -47.81
N GLY A 11 15.97 7.06 -47.05
CA GLY A 11 16.29 5.65 -47.15
C GLY A 11 15.01 4.81 -47.09
N VAL A 12 14.22 4.84 -48.15
CA VAL A 12 13.18 3.83 -48.39
C VAL A 12 13.89 2.58 -48.89
N VAL A 13 13.87 1.51 -48.10
CA VAL A 13 14.12 0.15 -48.59
C VAL A 13 12.79 -0.60 -48.48
N MET A 14 12.07 -0.70 -49.59
CA MET A 14 11.08 -1.74 -49.78
C MET A 14 11.81 -2.98 -50.32
N LEU A 15 11.81 -4.05 -49.52
CA LEU A 15 12.02 -5.40 -50.02
C LEU A 15 10.76 -6.21 -49.68
N ALA A 16 9.91 -6.35 -50.69
CA ALA A 16 8.86 -7.36 -50.69
C ALA A 16 9.53 -8.72 -50.94
N GLY A 17 9.58 -9.56 -49.91
CA GLY A 17 9.89 -10.98 -50.01
C GLY A 17 8.69 -11.78 -49.51
N CYS A 18 8.06 -12.54 -50.40
CA CYS A 18 7.06 -13.53 -50.03
C CYS A 18 7.75 -14.68 -49.29
N GLY A 19 7.38 -14.90 -48.03
CA GLY A 19 7.87 -16.00 -47.21
C GLY A 19 6.88 -16.24 -46.07
N HIS A 20 6.29 -17.42 -46.07
CA HIS A 20 5.39 -17.96 -45.07
C HIS A 20 6.24 -18.30 -43.83
N ASP A 21 6.03 -17.66 -42.68
CA ASP A 21 6.17 -18.25 -41.34
C ASP A 21 5.74 -17.25 -40.25
N GLU A 22 5.23 -17.83 -39.18
CA GLU A 22 4.39 -17.24 -38.15
C GLU A 22 5.16 -16.38 -37.11
N ALA A 23 4.38 -15.61 -36.35
CA ALA A 23 4.75 -14.95 -35.10
C ALA A 23 5.71 -13.74 -35.17
N ASN A 24 5.10 -12.58 -35.44
CA ASN A 24 5.61 -11.27 -35.05
C ASN A 24 5.61 -11.14 -33.51
N GLY A 25 6.61 -11.72 -32.85
CA GLY A 25 6.85 -11.55 -31.42
C GLY A 25 7.61 -10.25 -31.17
N THR A 26 6.90 -9.12 -31.09
CA THR A 26 7.41 -7.97 -30.34
C THR A 26 7.65 -8.45 -28.90
N PRO A 27 8.85 -8.32 -28.32
CA PRO A 27 8.98 -8.50 -26.89
C PRO A 27 8.12 -7.41 -26.26
N ALA A 28 6.97 -7.81 -25.70
CA ALA A 28 6.23 -6.96 -24.80
C ALA A 28 7.23 -6.53 -23.73
N SER A 29 7.61 -5.25 -23.74
CA SER A 29 8.25 -4.64 -22.60
C SER A 29 7.33 -4.92 -21.42
N ALA A 30 7.73 -5.88 -20.58
CA ALA A 30 7.20 -5.99 -19.25
C ALA A 30 7.55 -4.66 -18.59
N GLN A 31 6.60 -3.72 -18.59
CA GLN A 31 6.61 -2.66 -17.61
C GLN A 31 6.45 -3.41 -16.28
N GLU A 32 7.57 -3.72 -15.64
CA GLU A 32 7.60 -3.87 -14.19
C GLU A 32 6.92 -2.60 -13.68
N SER A 33 5.67 -2.73 -13.23
CA SER A 33 5.03 -1.69 -12.45
C SER A 33 5.96 -1.43 -11.28
N GLU A 34 6.72 -0.35 -11.37
CA GLU A 34 7.54 0.15 -10.28
C GLU A 34 6.64 0.18 -9.05
N LYS A 35 6.96 -0.67 -8.07
CA LYS A 35 6.16 -0.83 -6.87
C LYS A 35 6.30 0.45 -6.07
N VAL A 36 5.38 1.38 -6.28
CA VAL A 36 5.35 2.66 -5.57
C VAL A 36 5.00 2.37 -4.12
N MET A 37 6.01 2.41 -3.26
CA MET A 37 5.85 2.30 -1.81
C MET A 37 5.17 3.57 -1.30
N PRO A 38 4.19 3.47 -0.40
CA PRO A 38 3.50 4.64 0.12
C PRO A 38 4.48 5.52 0.91
N THR A 39 4.49 6.81 0.60
CA THR A 39 5.38 7.79 1.23
C THR A 39 4.67 8.60 2.31
N THR A 40 3.34 8.68 2.30
CA THR A 40 2.54 9.38 3.32
C THR A 40 1.51 8.45 3.94
N ALA A 41 0.96 8.81 5.10
CA ALA A 41 -0.15 8.07 5.69
C ALA A 41 -1.40 8.01 4.79
N TRP A 42 -1.64 9.05 3.99
CA TRP A 42 -2.72 9.07 3.00
C TRP A 42 -2.50 8.03 1.90
N GLU A 43 -1.30 8.02 1.32
CA GLU A 43 -0.93 7.02 0.32
C GLU A 43 -0.96 5.60 0.89
N LEU A 44 -0.56 5.43 2.15
CA LEU A 44 -0.66 4.15 2.83
C LEU A 44 -2.12 3.70 2.94
N ILE A 45 -3.03 4.55 3.42
CA ILE A 45 -4.46 4.21 3.49
C ILE A 45 -4.99 3.81 2.11
N ASP A 46 -4.71 4.60 1.07
CA ASP A 46 -5.18 4.36 -0.29
C ASP A 46 -4.59 3.04 -0.86
N HIS A 47 -3.30 2.78 -0.61
CA HIS A 47 -2.62 1.55 -1.01
C HIS A 47 -3.27 0.31 -0.35
N ILE A 48 -3.53 0.38 0.96
CA ILE A 48 -4.11 -0.72 1.73
C ILE A 48 -5.57 -0.98 1.37
N ALA A 49 -6.33 0.08 1.10
CA ALA A 49 -7.71 -0.05 0.61
C ALA A 49 -7.76 -0.86 -0.71
N ALA A 50 -6.79 -0.66 -1.60
CA ALA A 50 -6.68 -1.37 -2.87
C ALA A 50 -6.04 -2.76 -2.76
N ASN A 51 -5.04 -2.92 -1.90
CA ASN A 51 -4.23 -4.14 -1.78
C ASN A 51 -3.91 -4.43 -0.30
N PRO A 52 -4.80 -5.10 0.44
CA PRO A 52 -4.58 -5.38 1.85
C PRO A 52 -3.42 -6.39 2.04
N PRO A 53 -2.58 -6.22 3.06
CA PRO A 53 -1.58 -7.20 3.45
C PRO A 53 -2.24 -8.34 4.23
N ASP A 54 -2.89 -9.22 3.48
CA ASP A 54 -3.62 -10.41 3.94
C ASP A 54 -2.74 -11.67 4.05
N THR A 55 -1.49 -11.58 3.62
CA THR A 55 -0.46 -12.63 3.74
C THR A 55 0.85 -12.04 4.24
N THR A 56 1.69 -12.85 4.87
CA THR A 56 3.01 -12.43 5.33
C THR A 56 3.85 -11.87 4.18
N THR A 57 3.80 -12.50 3.01
CA THR A 57 4.49 -12.01 1.81
C THR A 57 4.03 -10.61 1.40
N LYS A 58 2.73 -10.28 1.49
CA LYS A 58 2.28 -8.91 1.20
C LYS A 58 2.70 -7.92 2.28
N ALA A 59 2.73 -8.32 3.55
CA ALA A 59 3.26 -7.48 4.63
C ALA A 59 4.76 -7.18 4.43
N GLU A 60 5.55 -8.19 4.09
CA GLU A 60 6.98 -8.07 3.77
C GLU A 60 7.20 -7.19 2.54
N GLN A 61 6.32 -7.32 1.55
CA GLN A 61 6.32 -6.42 0.41
C GLN A 61 6.04 -4.97 0.83
N LEU A 62 5.08 -4.72 1.71
CA LEU A 62 4.75 -3.37 2.15
C LEU A 62 5.89 -2.70 2.95
N THR A 63 6.66 -3.45 3.71
CA THR A 63 7.70 -2.90 4.61
C THR A 63 9.12 -3.08 4.10
N GLY A 64 9.35 -3.99 3.15
CA GLY A 64 10.68 -4.47 2.78
C GLY A 64 11.40 -5.22 3.90
N GLN A 65 10.67 -5.64 4.95
CA GLN A 65 11.20 -6.40 6.09
C GLN A 65 10.61 -7.80 6.11
N ASP A 66 11.43 -8.80 6.40
CA ASP A 66 10.95 -10.16 6.62
C ASP A 66 9.98 -10.21 7.80
N SER A 67 8.95 -11.03 7.69
CA SER A 67 8.03 -11.28 8.80
C SER A 67 8.57 -12.39 9.71
N TYR A 68 8.20 -12.32 10.98
CA TYR A 68 8.53 -13.35 11.97
C TYR A 68 7.29 -13.74 12.78
N ALA A 69 7.25 -15.01 13.19
CA ALA A 69 6.19 -15.53 14.04
C ALA A 69 6.41 -15.08 15.49
N VAL A 70 5.41 -14.40 16.06
CA VAL A 70 5.30 -14.11 17.49
C VAL A 70 4.59 -15.26 18.21
N THR A 71 3.60 -15.85 17.55
CA THR A 71 2.92 -17.09 17.95
C THR A 71 2.58 -17.90 16.69
N ASP A 72 2.04 -19.10 16.84
CA ASP A 72 1.60 -19.94 15.71
C ASP A 72 0.61 -19.23 14.77
N TYR A 73 -0.14 -18.26 15.31
CA TYR A 73 -1.20 -17.54 14.60
C TYR A 73 -0.96 -16.03 14.49
N ARG A 74 0.22 -15.54 14.91
CA ARG A 74 0.54 -14.11 14.92
C ARG A 74 1.91 -13.86 14.31
N PHE A 75 1.93 -13.02 13.30
CA PHE A 75 3.14 -12.65 12.56
C PHE A 75 3.33 -11.14 12.62
N GLU A 76 4.58 -10.69 12.68
CA GLU A 76 4.93 -9.27 12.72
C GLU A 76 6.10 -8.98 11.80
N THR A 77 6.22 -7.72 11.37
CA THR A 77 7.44 -7.18 10.78
C THR A 77 8.21 -6.39 11.83
N GLU A 78 9.50 -6.17 11.59
CA GLU A 78 10.20 -5.07 12.27
C GLU A 78 9.62 -3.72 11.85
N SER A 79 9.85 -2.72 12.70
CA SER A 79 9.46 -1.34 12.44
C SER A 79 10.43 -0.70 11.43
N VAL A 80 9.90 -0.04 10.40
CA VAL A 80 10.69 0.59 9.34
C VAL A 80 10.18 2.00 9.02
N ASP A 81 11.08 2.88 8.60
CA ASP A 81 10.70 4.16 8.02
C ASP A 81 10.53 3.99 6.51
N LEU A 82 9.30 4.13 6.02
CA LEU A 82 9.02 4.06 4.57
C LEU A 82 9.42 5.37 3.88
N SER A 83 9.34 6.49 4.59
CA SER A 83 9.77 7.80 4.12
C SER A 83 10.03 8.74 5.32
N PRO A 84 10.58 9.95 5.09
CA PRO A 84 10.62 10.99 6.12
C PRO A 84 9.25 11.46 6.63
N GLU A 85 8.17 11.19 5.88
CA GLU A 85 6.80 11.60 6.19
C GLU A 85 5.97 10.47 6.82
N LEU A 86 6.47 9.23 6.74
CA LEU A 86 5.81 8.03 7.23
C LEU A 86 6.85 7.10 7.86
N SER A 87 6.92 7.15 9.18
CA SER A 87 7.92 6.47 9.99
C SER A 87 7.31 5.38 10.86
N GLN A 88 8.16 4.53 11.42
CA GLN A 88 7.77 3.47 12.36
C GLN A 88 6.64 2.56 11.87
N VAL A 89 6.62 2.27 10.56
CA VAL A 89 5.63 1.38 9.98
C VAL A 89 5.92 -0.04 10.42
N LYS A 90 4.95 -0.64 11.11
CA LYS A 90 5.02 -2.01 11.59
C LYS A 90 3.72 -2.72 11.25
N VAL A 91 3.82 -3.93 10.67
CA VAL A 91 2.66 -4.75 10.34
C VAL A 91 2.54 -5.88 11.36
N MET A 92 1.34 -6.10 11.86
CA MET A 92 0.95 -7.25 12.67
C MET A 92 -0.19 -7.99 11.97
N MET A 93 -0.09 -9.29 11.89
CA MET A 93 -1.09 -10.13 11.25
C MET A 93 -1.54 -11.27 12.15
N GLY A 94 -2.85 -11.55 12.12
CA GLY A 94 -3.43 -12.79 12.60
C GLY A 94 -3.76 -13.71 11.44
N LEU A 95 -3.20 -14.91 11.44
CA LEU A 95 -3.51 -15.98 10.49
C LEU A 95 -3.96 -17.21 11.27
N ASN A 96 -4.96 -17.94 10.79
CA ASN A 96 -5.36 -19.25 11.33
C ASN A 96 -5.40 -20.31 10.22
N GLU A 97 -5.95 -21.50 10.51
CA GLU A 97 -6.09 -22.60 9.53
C GLU A 97 -6.93 -22.21 8.31
N ASP A 98 -7.92 -21.31 8.49
CA ASP A 98 -8.80 -20.81 7.43
C ASP A 98 -8.21 -19.61 6.66
N GLY A 99 -7.06 -19.10 7.10
CA GLY A 99 -6.32 -18.03 6.46
C GLY A 99 -6.29 -16.74 7.27
N TRP A 100 -6.44 -15.61 6.59
CA TRP A 100 -6.34 -14.28 7.18
C TRP A 100 -7.49 -14.01 8.17
N THR A 101 -7.17 -13.47 9.35
CA THR A 101 -8.18 -13.10 10.36
C THR A 101 -8.17 -11.62 10.70
N PHE A 102 -6.98 -11.00 10.78
CA PHE A 102 -6.84 -9.56 10.91
C PHE A 102 -5.46 -9.12 10.47
N THR A 103 -5.33 -7.84 10.08
CA THR A 103 -4.05 -7.14 9.98
C THR A 103 -4.17 -5.81 10.71
N ALA A 104 -3.16 -5.43 11.47
CA ALA A 104 -2.99 -4.10 12.02
C ALA A 104 -1.68 -3.51 11.50
N ILE A 105 -1.68 -2.22 11.20
CA ILE A 105 -0.49 -1.48 10.78
C ILE A 105 -0.36 -0.29 11.71
N ASP A 106 0.68 -0.28 12.52
CA ASP A 106 1.04 0.89 13.31
C ASP A 106 2.00 1.75 12.50
N PHE A 107 1.87 3.07 12.60
CA PHE A 107 2.79 4.02 11.96
C PHE A 107 2.75 5.38 12.65
N THR A 108 3.77 6.20 12.37
CA THR A 108 3.86 7.59 12.82
C THR A 108 3.93 8.52 11.59
N PRO A 109 2.86 9.26 11.27
CA PRO A 109 2.93 10.32 10.26
C PRO A 109 3.75 11.51 10.79
N ASN A 110 4.39 12.25 9.89
CA ASN A 110 5.11 13.49 10.25
C ASN A 110 4.20 14.61 10.75
N GLU A 111 2.96 14.65 10.26
CA GLU A 111 1.92 15.59 10.67
C GLU A 111 0.78 14.87 11.37
N CYS A 112 0.19 15.53 12.37
CA CYS A 112 -0.99 14.99 13.03
C CYS A 112 -2.20 15.03 12.09
N ILE A 113 -2.68 13.85 11.69
CA ILE A 113 -3.93 13.68 10.94
C ILE A 113 -5.06 13.40 11.93
N THR A 114 -6.10 14.22 11.96
CA THR A 114 -7.22 14.10 12.89
C THR A 114 -8.38 13.31 12.30
N GLU A 115 -9.36 12.94 13.13
CA GLU A 115 -10.61 12.30 12.68
C GLU A 115 -11.36 13.16 11.65
N ASP A 116 -11.37 14.49 11.85
CA ASP A 116 -12.03 15.43 10.94
C ASP A 116 -11.32 15.48 9.57
N ASP A 117 -9.99 15.40 9.54
CA ASP A 117 -9.22 15.35 8.29
C ASP A 117 -9.54 14.08 7.49
N VAL A 118 -9.63 12.94 8.18
CA VAL A 118 -10.00 11.65 7.56
C VAL A 118 -11.44 11.70 7.05
N ALA A 119 -12.37 12.26 7.83
CA ALA A 119 -13.77 12.42 7.44
C ALA A 119 -13.92 13.37 6.24
N HIS A 120 -13.10 14.43 6.17
CA HIS A 120 -13.08 15.34 5.03
C HIS A 120 -12.64 14.63 3.74
N ARG A 121 -11.65 13.72 3.82
CA ARG A 121 -11.12 13.00 2.66
C ARG A 121 -12.01 11.83 2.21
N TYR A 122 -12.47 11.00 3.15
CA TYR A 122 -13.16 9.74 2.84
C TYR A 122 -14.68 9.79 3.06
N GLY A 123 -15.20 10.92 3.54
CA GLY A 123 -16.62 11.11 3.84
C GLY A 123 -17.00 10.66 5.24
N GLN A 124 -18.29 10.38 5.44
CA GLN A 124 -18.81 10.00 6.75
C GLN A 124 -18.13 8.71 7.25
N LEU A 125 -17.50 8.81 8.42
CA LEU A 125 -16.89 7.68 9.09
C LEU A 125 -17.95 6.82 9.79
N GLY A 126 -17.79 5.50 9.67
CA GLY A 126 -18.70 4.53 10.26
C GLY A 126 -18.36 4.22 11.72
N ASP A 127 -19.05 3.21 12.25
CA ASP A 127 -18.88 2.75 13.63
C ASP A 127 -17.41 2.45 13.96
N GLY A 128 -17.07 2.72 15.22
CA GLY A 128 -15.73 2.59 15.75
C GLY A 128 -15.63 1.55 16.85
N TYR A 129 -14.45 1.00 17.03
CA TYR A 129 -14.10 0.23 18.21
C TYR A 129 -13.19 1.05 19.11
N VAL A 130 -13.41 1.01 20.42
CA VAL A 130 -12.52 1.66 21.39
C VAL A 130 -11.73 0.55 22.09
N MET A 131 -10.40 0.54 21.96
CA MET A 131 -9.59 -0.35 22.77
C MET A 131 -9.76 0.00 24.25
N PRO A 132 -9.77 -0.99 25.16
CA PRO A 132 -9.87 -0.73 26.58
C PRO A 132 -8.78 0.25 27.06
N PRO A 133 -9.06 1.06 28.10
CA PRO A 133 -8.18 2.14 28.52
C PRO A 133 -6.79 1.64 28.94
N GLY A 134 -5.75 2.36 28.53
CA GLY A 134 -4.35 2.04 28.75
C GLY A 134 -3.43 3.06 28.07
N PRO A 135 -2.11 3.00 28.28
CA PRO A 135 -1.14 3.95 27.71
C PRO A 135 -1.11 3.91 26.16
N ASN A 136 -1.53 2.80 25.56
CA ASN A 136 -1.64 2.63 24.11
C ASN A 136 -3.12 2.57 23.67
N ALA A 137 -4.04 3.15 24.45
CA ALA A 137 -5.44 3.16 24.07
C ALA A 137 -5.61 3.89 22.74
N THR A 138 -6.19 3.19 21.78
CA THR A 138 -6.64 3.76 20.52
C THR A 138 -8.16 3.63 20.43
N TYR A 139 -8.76 4.49 19.64
CA TYR A 139 -10.09 4.26 19.13
C TYR A 139 -10.04 4.27 17.62
N SER A 140 -10.93 3.53 16.98
CA SER A 140 -10.97 3.40 15.54
C SER A 140 -12.26 3.96 14.95
N ARG A 141 -12.21 4.20 13.64
CA ARG A 141 -13.36 4.54 12.82
C ARG A 141 -13.30 3.76 11.53
N SER A 142 -14.45 3.24 11.11
CA SER A 142 -14.55 2.53 9.84
C SER A 142 -14.52 3.51 8.67
N LEU A 143 -13.66 3.25 7.69
CA LEU A 143 -13.76 3.85 6.36
C LEU A 143 -14.87 3.15 5.56
N PRO A 144 -15.31 3.73 4.43
CA PRO A 144 -16.17 3.01 3.49
C PRO A 144 -15.61 1.62 3.19
N PRO A 145 -16.44 0.56 3.26
CA PRO A 145 -15.94 -0.81 3.22
C PRO A 145 -15.33 -1.14 1.85
N PRO A 146 -14.07 -1.61 1.80
CA PRO A 146 -13.49 -2.14 0.57
C PRO A 146 -14.12 -3.50 0.19
N SER A 147 -13.88 -3.97 -1.04
CA SER A 147 -14.47 -5.22 -1.55
C SER A 147 -14.01 -6.48 -0.82
N TRP A 148 -12.91 -6.40 -0.06
CA TRP A 148 -12.31 -7.53 0.64
C TRP A 148 -12.76 -7.65 2.11
N GLY A 149 -13.33 -6.60 2.71
CA GLY A 149 -13.64 -6.61 4.14
C GLY A 149 -13.84 -5.23 4.75
N SER A 150 -13.34 -5.06 5.97
CA SER A 150 -13.41 -3.79 6.70
C SER A 150 -12.03 -3.15 6.83
N LEU A 151 -11.98 -1.83 6.64
CA LEU A 151 -10.80 -1.02 6.89
C LEU A 151 -11.15 0.06 7.92
N ARG A 152 -10.38 0.10 9.00
CA ARG A 152 -10.54 1.08 10.08
C ARG A 152 -9.26 1.87 10.24
N VAL A 153 -9.39 3.18 10.44
CA VAL A 153 -8.29 4.03 10.90
C VAL A 153 -8.26 4.05 12.42
N MET A 154 -7.09 4.09 13.02
CA MET A 154 -6.88 4.12 14.47
C MET A 154 -6.30 5.46 14.90
N PHE A 155 -6.89 6.06 15.91
CA PHE A 155 -6.45 7.32 16.51
C PHE A 155 -5.97 7.07 17.93
N SER A 156 -4.89 7.74 18.31
CA SER A 156 -4.45 7.79 19.71
C SER A 156 -5.55 8.40 20.58
N ALA A 157 -5.88 7.77 21.70
CA ALA A 157 -6.84 8.33 22.63
C ALA A 157 -6.35 9.63 23.29
N ASP A 158 -5.03 9.83 23.39
CA ASP A 158 -4.40 11.00 24.01
C ASP A 158 -4.24 12.15 23.01
N SER A 159 -3.43 11.96 21.97
CA SER A 159 -3.12 13.02 20.99
C SER A 159 -4.21 13.26 19.95
N LYS A 160 -5.16 12.32 19.80
CA LYS A 160 -6.19 12.32 18.74
C LYS A 160 -5.63 12.29 17.31
N CYS A 161 -4.33 12.03 17.15
CA CYS A 161 -3.71 11.85 15.85
C CYS A 161 -3.88 10.40 15.37
N LEU A 162 -3.94 10.23 14.06
CA LEU A 162 -3.89 8.95 13.37
C LEU A 162 -2.57 8.23 13.71
N VAL A 163 -2.67 6.96 14.09
CA VAL A 163 -1.52 6.12 14.52
C VAL A 163 -1.49 4.74 13.87
N GLY A 164 -2.52 4.40 13.09
CA GLY A 164 -2.54 3.08 12.48
C GLY A 164 -3.79 2.76 11.67
N LEU A 165 -3.77 1.56 11.08
CA LEU A 165 -4.88 0.93 10.37
C LEU A 165 -5.19 -0.43 11.00
N SER A 166 -6.44 -0.85 10.89
CA SER A 166 -6.91 -2.19 11.23
C SER A 166 -7.79 -2.72 10.12
N MET A 167 -7.59 -3.98 9.75
CA MET A 167 -8.23 -4.65 8.63
C MET A 167 -8.74 -6.01 9.09
N GLU A 168 -9.95 -6.37 8.68
CA GLU A 168 -10.56 -7.69 8.90
C GLU A 168 -11.24 -8.13 7.60
N PRO A 169 -11.13 -9.41 7.19
CA PRO A 169 -11.79 -9.91 6.00
C PRO A 169 -13.31 -9.97 6.16
N THR A 170 -14.03 -10.00 5.04
CA THR A 170 -15.46 -10.32 5.04
C THR A 170 -15.66 -11.76 5.53
N SER A 171 -16.55 -11.94 6.50
CA SER A 171 -16.94 -13.26 7.04
C SER A 171 -17.89 -14.01 6.10
#